data_AF-A0AAU1Y942-F1
#
_entry.id   AF-A0AAU1Y942-F1
#
_cell.length_a   1.000
_cell.length_b   1.000
_cell.length_c   1.000
_cell.angle_alpha   90.00
_cell.angle_beta   90.00
_cell.angle_gamma   90.00
#
_symmetry.space_group_name_H-M   'P 1'
#
loop_
_entity.id
_entity.type
_entity.pdbx_description
1 polymer ?
#
loop_
_entity_poly.entity_id
_entity_poly.type
_entity_poly.pdbx_seq_one_letter_code
_entity_poly.pdbx_strand_id
1 'polypeptide(L)'
;MKDFLLLIAGVPFGILASYSYEFFKSKTDRMFDPIEMEGKWGELASIPGEQRCSMGEIRFDKRRGMWAFDGTNYHNDGRPFCHWITEASYLDKTTRTFHYIFSSTLVESGEKAYIGFGIVRFRREERVWLPDRGFFISGNQGEQYRTHSMVPLDTIPTDRAAIRDVFRSQLGLDHA
;
A
#
# COMPACT_ATOMS: atom_id res chain seq x y z
N MET A 1 -43.45 20.49 -25.89
CA MET A 1 -42.25 21.14 -26.48
C MET A 1 -41.42 21.88 -25.43
N LYS A 2 -42.03 22.66 -24.52
CA LYS A 2 -41.35 23.26 -23.35
C LYS A 2 -40.67 22.24 -22.43
N ASP A 3 -41.34 21.12 -22.13
CA ASP A 3 -40.79 20.10 -21.22
C ASP A 3 -39.58 19.36 -21.82
N PHE A 4 -39.57 19.18 -23.14
CA PHE A 4 -38.45 18.56 -23.86
C PHE A 4 -37.22 19.47 -23.89
N LEU A 5 -37.41 20.79 -24.04
CA LEU A 5 -36.33 21.79 -23.95
C LEU A 5 -35.77 21.90 -22.52
N LEU A 6 -36.62 21.81 -21.50
CA LEU A 6 -36.19 21.75 -20.10
C LEU A 6 -35.37 20.49 -19.80
N LEU A 7 -35.73 19.35 -20.38
CA LEU A 7 -35.01 18.09 -20.20
C LEU A 7 -33.65 18.10 -20.91
N ILE A 8 -33.59 18.65 -22.13
CA ILE A 8 -32.34 18.84 -22.89
C ILE A 8 -31.39 19.82 -22.20
N ALA A 9 -31.89 20.86 -21.53
CA ALA A 9 -31.06 21.81 -20.80
C ALA A 9 -30.67 21.30 -19.39
N GLY A 10 -31.59 20.59 -18.72
CA GLY A 10 -31.41 20.12 -17.35
C GLY A 10 -30.40 18.98 -17.22
N VAL A 11 -30.35 18.07 -18.18
CA VAL A 11 -29.40 16.93 -18.15
C VAL A 11 -27.93 17.39 -18.23
N PRO A 12 -27.51 18.25 -19.19
CA PRO A 12 -26.16 18.80 -19.21
C PRO A 12 -25.83 19.63 -17.97
N PHE A 13 -26.78 20.40 -17.44
CA PHE A 13 -26.58 21.17 -16.20
C PHE A 13 -26.35 20.26 -14.99
N GLY A 14 -27.12 19.18 -14.86
CA GLY A 14 -26.93 18.18 -13.80
C GLY A 14 -25.58 17.48 -13.90
N ILE A 15 -25.14 17.14 -15.11
CA ILE A 15 -23.82 16.54 -15.37
C ILE A 15 -22.71 17.53 -15.01
N LEU A 16 -22.81 18.79 -15.46
CA LEU A 16 -21.83 19.84 -15.15
C LEU A 16 -21.75 20.15 -13.66
N ALA A 17 -22.88 20.22 -12.97
CA ALA A 17 -22.93 20.44 -11.52
C ALA A 17 -22.28 19.29 -10.76
N SER A 18 -22.56 18.05 -11.15
CA SER A 18 -21.96 16.85 -10.54
C SER A 18 -20.45 16.80 -10.77
N TYR A 19 -20.01 17.08 -12.01
CA TYR A 19 -18.58 17.11 -12.36
C TYR A 19 -17.83 18.22 -11.61
N SER A 20 -18.45 19.40 -11.51
CA SER A 20 -17.88 20.53 -10.77
C SER A 20 -17.78 20.22 -9.29
N TYR A 21 -18.81 19.64 -8.69
CA TYR A 21 -18.80 19.23 -7.29
C TYR A 21 -17.69 18.22 -6.99
N GLU A 22 -17.59 17.14 -7.79
CA GLU A 22 -16.53 16.14 -7.64
C GLU A 22 -15.12 16.74 -7.83
N PHE A 23 -14.96 17.67 -8.78
CA PHE A 23 -13.71 18.38 -9.00
C PHE A 23 -13.31 19.25 -7.80
N PHE A 24 -14.24 20.06 -7.27
CA PHE A 24 -13.98 20.89 -6.11
C PHE A 24 -13.71 20.04 -4.87
N LYS A 25 -14.53 19.03 -4.59
CA LYS A 25 -14.32 18.10 -3.48
C LYS A 25 -12.95 17.43 -3.56
N SER A 26 -12.58 16.89 -4.71
CA SER A 26 -11.27 16.26 -4.94
C SER A 26 -10.09 17.22 -4.71
N LYS A 27 -10.20 18.48 -5.16
CA LYS A 27 -9.19 19.52 -4.89
C LYS A 27 -9.11 19.88 -3.40
N THR A 28 -10.26 20.03 -2.75
CA THR A 28 -10.36 20.38 -1.32
C THR A 28 -9.74 19.26 -0.48
N ASP A 29 -10.10 18.00 -0.74
CA ASP A 29 -9.54 16.83 -0.06
C ASP A 29 -8.02 16.75 -0.23
N ARG A 30 -7.50 17.01 -1.43
CA ARG A 30 -6.05 17.05 -1.68
C ARG A 30 -5.33 18.14 -0.90
N MET A 31 -5.97 19.29 -0.69
CA MET A 31 -5.35 20.45 -0.06
C MET A 31 -5.42 20.41 1.46
N PHE A 32 -6.51 19.88 2.04
CA PHE A 32 -6.73 19.89 3.48
C PHE A 32 -6.47 18.55 4.16
N ASP A 33 -6.41 17.46 3.40
CA ASP A 33 -6.28 16.11 3.93
C ASP A 33 -5.34 15.23 3.08
N PRO A 34 -4.06 15.66 2.91
CA PRO A 34 -3.10 14.96 2.08
C PRO A 34 -2.71 13.61 2.67
N ILE A 35 -2.73 12.58 1.83
CA ILE A 35 -2.18 11.25 2.12
C ILE A 35 -0.87 11.13 1.35
N GLU A 36 0.23 11.05 2.08
CA GLU A 36 1.57 10.87 1.55
C GLU A 36 1.99 9.43 1.77
N MET A 37 1.85 8.63 0.72
CA MET A 37 2.16 7.20 0.78
C MET A 37 3.25 6.79 -0.21
N GLU A 38 3.54 7.63 -1.21
CA GLU A 38 4.61 7.39 -2.16
C GLU A 38 5.96 7.37 -1.44
N GLY A 39 6.74 6.31 -1.64
CA GLY A 39 8.03 6.17 -0.97
C GLY A 39 8.42 4.71 -0.75
N LYS A 40 9.55 4.53 -0.07
CA LYS A 40 10.07 3.22 0.31
C LYS A 40 9.75 2.97 1.77
N TRP A 41 9.37 1.74 2.08
CA TRP A 41 8.82 1.35 3.36
C TRP A 41 9.44 0.04 3.81
N GLY A 42 9.83 0.00 5.08
CA GLY A 42 10.21 -1.22 5.77
C GLY A 42 9.05 -1.70 6.62
N GLU A 43 8.84 -3.00 6.67
CA GLU A 43 7.75 -3.63 7.40
C GLU A 43 8.30 -4.66 8.38
N LEU A 44 7.82 -4.62 9.62
CA LEU A 44 8.01 -5.70 10.58
C LEU A 44 6.67 -6.36 10.84
N ALA A 45 6.50 -7.57 10.31
CA ALA A 45 5.36 -8.43 10.58
C ALA A 45 5.63 -9.28 11.82
N SER A 46 4.66 -9.35 12.72
CA SER A 46 4.76 -10.20 13.92
C SER A 46 3.56 -11.13 14.00
N ILE A 47 3.85 -12.41 14.21
CA ILE A 47 2.89 -13.42 14.70
C ILE A 47 3.47 -14.05 15.97
N PRO A 48 2.66 -14.74 16.81
CA PRO A 48 3.19 -15.45 17.95
C PRO A 48 4.31 -16.42 17.54
N GLY A 49 5.52 -16.18 18.04
CA GLY A 49 6.71 -17.02 17.77
C GLY A 49 7.46 -16.72 16.47
N GLU A 50 7.05 -15.74 15.67
CA GLU A 50 7.76 -15.38 14.44
C GLU A 50 7.68 -13.88 14.11
N GLN A 51 8.84 -13.30 13.82
CA GLN A 51 9.00 -11.96 13.26
C GLN A 51 9.57 -12.09 11.85
N ARG A 52 9.03 -11.32 10.90
CA ARG A 52 9.51 -11.25 9.52
C ARG A 52 9.67 -9.81 9.09
N CYS A 53 10.75 -9.53 8.38
CA CYS A 53 11.00 -8.23 7.80
C CYS A 53 10.72 -8.24 6.30
N SER A 54 10.13 -7.15 5.84
CA SER A 54 9.86 -6.92 4.43
C SER A 54 10.23 -5.49 4.06
N MET A 55 10.57 -5.25 2.80
CA MET A 55 10.83 -3.90 2.29
C MET A 55 10.18 -3.75 0.92
N GLY A 56 9.51 -2.62 0.71
CA GLY A 56 8.78 -2.36 -0.53
C GLY A 56 8.67 -0.88 -0.86
N GLU A 57 8.18 -0.60 -2.06
CA GLU A 57 7.94 0.74 -2.58
C GLU A 57 6.47 0.90 -2.91
N ILE A 58 5.87 1.97 -2.38
CA ILE A 58 4.55 2.43 -2.79
C ILE A 58 4.75 3.52 -3.83
N ARG A 59 4.14 3.35 -5.01
CA ARG A 59 4.26 4.29 -6.13
C ARG A 59 3.02 4.29 -7.01
N PHE A 60 2.76 5.39 -7.71
CA PHE A 60 1.65 5.44 -8.67
C PHE A 60 2.09 4.88 -10.02
N ASP A 61 1.55 3.72 -10.40
CA ASP A 61 1.76 3.13 -11.71
C ASP A 61 0.85 3.81 -12.74
N LYS A 62 1.43 4.70 -13.53
CA LYS A 62 0.71 5.46 -14.58
C LYS A 62 0.14 4.57 -15.68
N ARG A 63 0.77 3.42 -15.98
CA ARG A 63 0.32 2.51 -17.04
C ARG A 63 -0.92 1.72 -16.58
N ARG A 64 -0.92 1.27 -15.32
CA ARG A 64 -2.05 0.54 -14.72
C ARG A 64 -3.10 1.47 -14.10
N GLY A 65 -2.79 2.76 -13.96
CA GLY A 65 -3.70 3.76 -13.39
C GLY A 65 -4.00 3.52 -11.90
N MET A 66 -3.07 2.89 -11.17
CA MET A 66 -3.29 2.45 -9.79
C MET A 66 -2.04 2.68 -8.94
N TRP A 67 -2.22 2.73 -7.63
CA TRP A 67 -1.11 2.68 -6.69
C TRP A 67 -0.60 1.24 -6.55
N ALA A 68 0.70 1.03 -6.67
CA ALA A 68 1.32 -0.27 -6.48
C ALA A 68 2.15 -0.24 -5.20
N PHE A 69 2.05 -1.30 -4.40
CA PHE A 69 2.96 -1.59 -3.30
C PHE A 69 3.69 -2.90 -3.60
N ASP A 70 4.88 -2.78 -4.15
CA ASP A 70 5.69 -3.92 -4.61
C ASP A 70 6.92 -4.05 -3.70
N GLY A 71 7.41 -5.26 -3.45
CA GLY A 71 8.53 -5.43 -2.53
C GLY A 71 9.06 -6.84 -2.38
N THR A 72 9.86 -7.04 -1.33
CA THR A 72 10.54 -8.30 -1.04
C THR A 72 10.44 -8.65 0.44
N ASN A 73 10.09 -9.91 0.71
CA ASN A 73 10.12 -10.52 2.04
C ASN A 73 11.48 -11.15 2.27
N TYR A 74 12.00 -11.00 3.49
CA TYR A 74 13.33 -11.46 3.86
C TYR A 74 13.29 -12.37 5.09
N HIS A 75 14.22 -13.32 5.10
CA HIS A 75 14.60 -13.99 6.32
C HIS A 75 15.27 -12.99 7.27
N ASN A 76 15.26 -13.28 8.57
CA ASN A 76 15.88 -12.43 9.61
C ASN A 76 17.39 -12.23 9.39
N ASP A 77 18.02 -13.09 8.61
CA ASP A 77 19.42 -13.00 8.22
C ASP A 77 19.68 -12.12 6.98
N GLY A 78 18.66 -11.45 6.47
CA GLY A 78 18.72 -10.56 5.31
C GLY A 78 18.64 -11.25 3.95
N ARG A 79 18.50 -12.58 3.88
CA ARG A 79 18.29 -13.25 2.58
C ARG A 79 16.86 -13.03 2.07
N PRO A 80 16.68 -12.59 0.82
CA PRO A 80 15.35 -12.50 0.22
C PRO A 80 14.81 -13.90 -0.06
N PHE A 81 13.52 -14.12 0.15
CA PHE A 81 12.89 -15.41 -0.17
C PHE A 81 11.65 -15.29 -1.06
N CYS A 82 11.00 -14.12 -1.07
CA CYS A 82 9.82 -13.92 -1.88
C CYS A 82 9.67 -12.46 -2.32
N HIS A 83 9.44 -12.24 -3.60
CA HIS A 83 9.02 -10.95 -4.14
C HIS A 83 7.51 -10.90 -4.21
N TRP A 84 6.90 -9.75 -3.95
CA TRP A 84 5.48 -9.54 -4.23
C TRP A 84 5.27 -8.36 -5.16
N ILE A 85 4.23 -8.47 -5.98
CA ILE A 85 3.79 -7.47 -6.94
C ILE A 85 2.30 -7.23 -6.74
N THR A 86 1.90 -5.96 -6.69
CA THR A 86 0.50 -5.57 -6.62
C THR A 86 -0.20 -5.87 -7.94
N GLU A 87 -1.30 -6.61 -7.86
CA GLU A 87 -2.19 -6.95 -8.97
C GLU A 87 -3.34 -5.95 -9.11
N ALA A 88 -3.89 -5.52 -7.98
CA ALA A 88 -4.97 -4.53 -7.92
C ALA A 88 -4.88 -3.77 -6.59
N SER A 89 -5.36 -2.52 -6.57
CA SER A 89 -5.38 -1.74 -5.35
C SER A 89 -6.48 -0.69 -5.31
N TYR A 90 -6.77 -0.21 -4.11
CA TYR A 90 -7.74 0.84 -3.86
C TYR A 90 -7.34 1.66 -2.62
N LEU A 91 -7.33 2.99 -2.76
CA LEU A 91 -7.13 3.91 -1.65
C LEU A 91 -8.49 4.45 -1.18
N ASP A 92 -8.93 3.98 -0.02
CA ASP A 92 -10.10 4.53 0.67
C ASP A 92 -9.68 5.72 1.53
N LYS A 93 -9.94 6.92 1.00
CA LYS A 93 -9.67 8.18 1.72
C LYS A 93 -10.59 8.38 2.92
N THR A 94 -11.77 7.77 2.96
CA THR A 94 -12.72 7.95 4.07
C THR A 94 -12.23 7.21 5.31
N THR A 95 -11.82 5.96 5.12
CA THR A 95 -11.33 5.10 6.22
C THR A 95 -9.82 5.23 6.45
N ARG A 96 -9.12 6.00 5.62
CA ARG A 96 -7.66 6.13 5.65
C ARG A 96 -7.00 4.76 5.58
N THR A 97 -7.35 4.02 4.55
CA THR A 97 -6.79 2.69 4.29
C THR A 97 -6.45 2.49 2.81
N PHE A 98 -5.33 1.84 2.55
CA PHE A 98 -4.88 1.42 1.24
C PHE A 98 -4.95 -0.10 1.16
N HIS A 99 -5.83 -0.60 0.30
CA HIS A 99 -6.09 -2.02 0.08
C HIS A 99 -5.34 -2.47 -1.17
N TYR A 100 -4.72 -3.63 -1.11
CA TYR A 100 -4.00 -4.19 -2.24
C TYR A 100 -4.12 -5.72 -2.31
N ILE A 101 -4.29 -6.22 -3.52
CA ILE A 101 -4.14 -7.64 -3.84
C ILE A 101 -2.76 -7.80 -4.46
N PHE A 102 -2.03 -8.81 -4.04
CA PHE A 102 -0.68 -9.05 -4.52
C PHE A 102 -0.47 -10.50 -4.92
N SER A 103 0.40 -10.71 -5.90
CA SER A 103 0.98 -12.01 -6.19
C SER A 103 2.39 -12.08 -5.60
N SER A 104 2.77 -13.28 -5.18
CA SER A 104 4.06 -13.56 -4.57
C SER A 104 4.81 -14.57 -5.42
N THR A 105 6.10 -14.35 -5.63
CA THR A 105 7.01 -15.18 -6.44
C THR A 105 8.21 -15.56 -5.60
N LEU A 106 8.57 -16.84 -5.57
CA LEU A 106 9.75 -17.31 -4.84
C LEU A 106 11.03 -16.83 -5.53
N VAL A 107 12.00 -16.37 -4.75
CA VAL A 107 13.27 -15.85 -5.28
C VAL A 107 14.08 -16.98 -5.95
N GLU A 108 14.09 -18.17 -5.35
CA GLU A 108 14.94 -19.28 -5.80
C GLU A 108 14.42 -19.93 -7.08
N SER A 109 13.11 -20.16 -7.19
CA SER A 109 12.49 -20.87 -8.32
C SER A 109 11.90 -19.94 -9.37
N GLY A 110 11.60 -18.69 -9.03
CA GLY A 110 10.83 -17.78 -9.88
C GLY A 110 9.36 -18.20 -10.05
N GLU A 111 8.91 -19.23 -9.33
CA GLU A 111 7.54 -19.71 -9.41
C GLU A 111 6.61 -18.84 -8.56
N LYS A 112 5.36 -18.71 -9.03
CA LYS A 112 4.31 -18.04 -8.28
C LYS A 112 4.00 -18.85 -7.02
N ALA A 113 4.30 -18.28 -5.86
CA ALA A 113 4.09 -18.88 -4.55
C ALA A 113 2.61 -18.84 -4.15
N TYR A 114 2.02 -17.64 -4.12
CA TYR A 114 0.64 -17.43 -3.67
C TYR A 114 0.08 -16.09 -4.14
N ILE A 115 -1.22 -15.89 -3.95
CA ILE A 115 -1.89 -14.59 -4.04
C ILE A 115 -2.32 -14.21 -2.63
N GLY A 116 -2.24 -12.94 -2.27
CA GLY A 116 -2.65 -12.42 -0.97
C GLY A 116 -3.41 -11.11 -1.06
N PHE A 117 -3.88 -10.69 0.09
CA PHE A 117 -4.57 -9.42 0.29
C PHE A 117 -3.93 -8.69 1.47
N GLY A 118 -3.69 -7.40 1.32
CA GLY A 118 -3.11 -6.55 2.35
C GLY A 118 -3.83 -5.22 2.49
N ILE A 119 -3.70 -4.65 3.69
CA ILE A 119 -4.23 -3.34 4.04
C ILE A 119 -3.14 -2.56 4.76
N VAL A 120 -2.84 -1.37 4.25
CA VAL A 120 -2.06 -0.34 4.93
C VAL A 120 -3.03 0.68 5.54
N ARG A 121 -2.84 0.98 6.83
CA ARG A 121 -3.55 2.04 7.55
C ARG A 121 -2.63 3.23 7.70
N PHE A 122 -3.23 4.42 7.61
CA PHE A 122 -2.50 5.66 7.77
C PHE A 122 -2.67 6.23 9.17
N ARG A 123 -1.59 6.80 9.72
CA ARG A 123 -1.60 7.64 10.91
C ARG A 123 -1.46 9.09 10.47
N ARG A 124 -2.10 9.99 11.21
CA ARG A 124 -1.90 11.43 11.02
C ARG A 124 -0.60 11.85 11.70
N GLU A 125 0.27 12.47 10.94
CA GLU A 125 1.48 13.14 11.41
C GLU A 125 1.38 14.61 10.99
N GLU A 126 1.25 15.49 11.98
CA GLU A 126 0.95 16.91 11.75
C GLU A 126 -0.26 17.13 10.83
N ARG A 127 0.00 17.50 9.57
CA ARG A 127 -1.01 17.80 8.54
C ARG A 127 -1.14 16.73 7.45
N VAL A 128 -0.33 15.67 7.50
CA VAL A 128 -0.26 14.61 6.49
C VAL A 128 -0.61 13.25 7.08
N TRP A 129 -1.16 12.37 6.24
CA TRP A 129 -1.39 10.97 6.58
C TRP A 129 -0.30 10.10 5.98
N LEU A 130 0.40 9.35 6.82
CA LEU A 130 1.52 8.49 6.47
C LEU A 130 1.20 7.02 6.77
N PRO A 131 1.66 6.06 5.93
CA PRO A 131 1.66 4.65 6.28
C PRO A 131 2.22 4.41 7.68
N ASP A 132 1.51 3.61 8.48
CA ASP A 132 1.85 3.39 9.89
C ASP A 132 1.88 1.89 10.23
N ARG A 133 0.82 1.19 9.88
CA ARG A 133 0.64 -0.22 10.20
C ARG A 133 -0.35 -0.85 9.26
N GLY A 134 -0.43 -2.16 9.26
CA GLY A 134 -1.34 -2.87 8.41
C GLY A 134 -1.55 -4.30 8.83
N PHE A 135 -2.20 -5.03 7.93
CA PHE A 135 -2.20 -6.47 7.98
C PHE A 135 -2.25 -7.04 6.57
N PHE A 136 -1.75 -8.26 6.42
CA PHE A 136 -1.93 -9.02 5.20
C PHE A 136 -2.26 -10.47 5.50
N ILE A 137 -2.87 -11.12 4.52
CA ILE A 137 -3.15 -12.55 4.53
C ILE A 137 -2.71 -13.15 3.21
N SER A 138 -1.93 -14.22 3.28
CA SER A 138 -1.61 -15.07 2.13
C SER A 138 -2.75 -16.04 1.88
N GLY A 139 -3.12 -16.24 0.61
CA GLY A 139 -4.19 -17.14 0.21
C GLY A 139 -3.89 -18.63 0.32
N ASN A 140 -2.84 -19.04 1.07
CA ASN A 140 -2.58 -20.45 1.33
C ASN A 140 -3.51 -20.97 2.43
N GLN A 141 -3.87 -22.25 2.35
CA GLN A 141 -4.76 -22.88 3.33
C GLN A 141 -4.11 -22.92 4.72
N GLY A 142 -4.85 -22.49 5.75
CA GLY A 142 -4.40 -22.50 7.14
C GLY A 142 -3.56 -21.28 7.57
N GLU A 143 -3.31 -20.34 6.66
CA GLU A 143 -2.60 -19.10 6.98
C GLU A 143 -3.46 -18.15 7.82
N GLN A 144 -2.83 -17.51 8.80
CA GLN A 144 -3.44 -16.47 9.62
C GLN A 144 -3.09 -15.09 9.06
N TYR A 145 -3.94 -14.09 9.35
CA TYR A 145 -3.59 -12.71 9.05
C TYR A 145 -2.38 -12.32 9.91
N ARG A 146 -1.45 -11.58 9.30
CA ARG A 146 -0.26 -11.05 9.96
C ARG A 146 -0.41 -9.54 10.08
N THR A 147 -0.26 -9.01 11.28
CA THR A 147 -0.15 -7.56 11.48
C THR A 147 1.28 -7.12 11.29
N HIS A 148 1.47 -5.93 10.72
CA HIS A 148 2.78 -5.33 10.54
C HIS A 148 2.78 -3.85 10.92
N SER A 149 3.93 -3.36 11.38
CA SER A 149 4.24 -1.94 11.45
C SER A 149 5.02 -1.52 10.21
N MET A 150 4.96 -0.24 9.86
CA MET A 150 5.67 0.33 8.72
C MET A 150 6.56 1.49 9.18
N VAL A 151 7.75 1.58 8.61
CA VAL A 151 8.66 2.73 8.79
C VAL A 151 9.11 3.25 7.43
N PRO A 152 9.25 4.57 7.26
CA PRO A 152 9.77 5.13 6.02
C PRO A 152 11.27 4.80 5.88
N LEU A 153 11.71 4.53 4.65
CA LEU A 153 13.10 4.28 4.30
C LEU A 153 13.58 5.29 3.24
N ASP A 154 14.82 5.75 3.36
CA ASP A 154 15.45 6.56 2.30
C ASP A 154 15.74 5.70 1.05
N THR A 155 16.21 4.47 1.27
CA THR A 155 16.58 3.51 0.22
C THR A 155 16.24 2.08 0.63
N ILE A 156 16.01 1.21 -0.35
CA ILE A 156 15.96 -0.24 -0.14
C ILE A 156 17.36 -0.77 -0.47
N PRO A 157 18.14 -1.24 0.52
CA PRO A 157 19.48 -1.77 0.27
C PRO A 157 19.43 -3.06 -0.55
N THR A 158 20.48 -3.31 -1.32
CA THR A 158 20.62 -4.51 -2.15
C THR A 158 21.60 -5.51 -1.58
N ASP A 159 22.52 -5.09 -0.71
CA ASP A 159 23.47 -5.97 -0.05
C ASP A 159 22.93 -6.49 1.30
N ARG A 160 23.29 -7.73 1.61
CA ARG A 160 22.78 -8.45 2.78
C ARG A 160 23.16 -7.79 4.11
N ALA A 161 24.31 -7.12 4.19
CA ALA A 161 24.75 -6.51 5.44
C ALA A 161 23.90 -5.27 5.76
N ALA A 162 23.73 -4.36 4.79
CA ALA A 162 22.89 -3.18 4.94
C ALA A 162 21.42 -3.54 5.19
N ILE A 163 20.90 -4.62 4.55
CA ILE A 163 19.55 -5.13 4.83
C ILE A 163 19.40 -5.48 6.31
N ARG A 164 20.34 -6.24 6.87
CA ARG A 164 20.32 -6.62 8.30
C ARG A 164 20.43 -5.40 9.22
N ASP A 165 21.20 -4.40 8.81
CA ASP A 165 21.33 -3.17 9.58
C ASP A 165 20.02 -2.40 9.61
N VAL A 166 19.27 -2.31 8.50
CA VAL A 166 17.91 -1.74 8.48
C VAL A 166 16.98 -2.52 9.42
N PHE A 167 17.03 -3.86 9.38
CA PHE A 167 16.16 -4.70 10.22
C PHE A 167 16.36 -4.41 11.71
N ARG A 168 17.60 -4.21 12.13
CA ARG A 168 17.93 -3.95 13.54
C ARG A 168 17.69 -2.50 13.93
N SER A 169 18.24 -1.57 13.16
CA SER A 169 18.29 -0.15 13.52
C SER A 169 16.97 0.59 13.30
N GLN A 170 16.18 0.18 12.31
CA GLN A 170 14.95 0.88 11.92
C GLN A 170 13.69 0.06 12.20
N LEU A 171 13.74 -1.25 11.95
CA LEU A 171 12.59 -2.13 12.17
C LEU A 171 12.52 -2.73 13.57
N GLY A 172 13.59 -2.63 14.36
CA GLY A 172 13.61 -3.15 15.74
C GLY A 172 13.51 -4.68 15.81
N LEU A 173 14.06 -5.40 14.81
CA LEU A 173 14.20 -6.84 14.88
C LEU A 173 15.20 -7.20 15.99
N ASP A 174 14.69 -7.75 17.09
CA ASP A 174 15.50 -8.19 18.22
C ASP A 174 16.49 -9.30 17.81
N HIS A 175 17.61 -9.41 18.54
CA HIS A 175 18.63 -10.42 18.29
C HIS A 175 18.03 -11.84 18.32
N ALA A 176 17.75 -12.41 17.15
CA ALA A 176 17.62 -13.85 16.95
C ALA A 176 19.01 -14.48 16.73
#